data_AF-X8AQM9-F1
#
_entry.id   AF-X8AQM9-F1
#
_cell.length_a   1.000
_cell.length_b   1.000
_cell.length_c   1.000
_cell.angle_alpha   90.00
_cell.angle_beta   90.00
_cell.angle_gamma   90.00
#
_symmetry.space_group_name_H-M   'P 1'
#
loop_
_entity.id
_entity.type
_entity.pdbx_description
1 polymer ?
#
loop_
_entity_poly.entity_id
_entity_poly.type
_entity_poly.pdbx_seq_one_letter_code
_entity_poly.pdbx_strand_id
1 'polypeptide(L)' 'MTAAVNNFRFNESPLDLLRRATQAGVSEVTLPREWGDWATRAAMPSLRIPDFHMSSVSQAQ' A
#
# COMPACT_ATOMS: atom_id res chain seq x y z
N MET A 1 6.58 16.30 11.83
CA MET A 1 6.68 16.98 10.52
C MET A 1 5.80 16.22 9.54
N THR A 2 4.87 16.89 8.89
CA THR A 2 4.00 16.32 7.85
C THR A 2 4.39 16.98 6.53
N ALA A 3 4.62 16.18 5.49
CA ALA A 3 4.98 16.66 4.16
C ALA A 3 4.06 16.00 3.12
N ALA A 4 3.74 16.72 2.05
CA ALA A 4 3.05 16.14 0.91
C ALA A 4 4.01 15.20 0.17
N VAL A 5 3.55 13.99 -0.12
CA VAL A 5 4.30 13.02 -0.92
C VAL A 5 3.74 12.98 -2.34
N ASN A 6 4.62 12.84 -3.33
CA ASN A 6 4.23 12.71 -4.73
C ASN A 6 3.54 11.37 -4.98
N ASN A 7 2.83 11.27 -6.11
CA ASN A 7 2.35 9.98 -6.59
C ASN A 7 3.55 9.08 -6.91
N PHE A 8 3.57 7.88 -6.36
CA PHE A 8 4.68 6.92 -6.48
C PHE A 8 4.14 5.55 -6.89
N ARG A 9 5.04 4.68 -7.37
CA ARG A 9 4.74 3.27 -7.64
C ARG A 9 5.49 2.39 -6.65
N PHE A 10 4.87 1.27 -6.30
CA PHE A 10 5.59 0.19 -5.63
C PHE A 10 6.60 -0.39 -6.64
N ASN A 11 7.89 -0.15 -6.42
CA ASN A 11 8.96 -0.79 -7.20
C ASN A 11 9.67 -1.90 -6.40
N GLU A 12 9.09 -2.33 -5.28
CA GLU A 12 9.58 -3.43 -4.46
C GLU A 12 8.64 -4.63 -4.56
N SER A 13 9.19 -5.82 -4.34
CA SER A 13 8.42 -7.06 -4.24
C SER A 13 7.36 -6.95 -3.13
N PRO A 14 6.08 -7.21 -3.42
CA PRO A 14 5.02 -7.22 -2.40
C PRO A 14 5.30 -8.22 -1.28
N LEU A 15 5.95 -9.35 -1.59
CA LEU A 15 6.30 -10.35 -0.59
C LEU A 15 7.39 -9.86 0.35
N ASP A 16 8.37 -9.12 -0.17
CA ASP A 16 9.45 -8.58 0.64
C ASP A 16 8.97 -7.44 1.53
N LEU A 17 8.00 -6.64 1.06
CA LEU A 17 7.28 -5.68 1.88
C LEU A 17 6.54 -6.35 3.04
N LEU A 18 5.78 -7.42 2.76
CA LEU A 18 5.03 -8.14 3.79
C LEU A 18 5.94 -8.80 4.83
N ARG A 19 7.10 -9.35 4.42
CA ARG A 19 8.09 -9.92 5.34
C ARG A 19 8.67 -8.90 6.32
N ARG A 20 8.68 -7.61 5.97
CA ARG A 20 9.18 -6.53 6.83
C ARG A 20 8.11 -5.88 7.70
N ALA A 21 6.84 -6.26 7.55
CA ALA A 21 5.77 -5.68 8.36
C ALA A 21 6.04 -5.89 9.86
N THR A 22 6.09 -4.78 10.61
CA THR A 22 6.37 -4.79 12.06
C THR A 22 5.10 -4.69 12.90
N GLN A 23 4.02 -4.15 12.33
CA GLN A 23 2.72 -4.04 12.98
C GLN A 23 1.62 -4.29 11.95
N ALA A 24 0.55 -4.93 12.39
CA ALA A 24 -0.69 -5.08 11.64
C ALA A 24 -1.85 -4.61 12.53
N GLY A 25 -2.74 -3.78 11.97
CA GLY A 25 -3.99 -3.40 12.61
C GLY A 25 -5.05 -4.52 12.55
N VAL A 26 -6.27 -4.18 12.96
CA VAL A 26 -7.44 -5.06 12.74
C VAL A 26 -7.73 -5.08 11.24
N SER A 27 -8.06 -6.26 10.72
CA SER A 27 -8.50 -6.39 9.33
C SER A 27 -9.91 -5.83 9.18
N GLU A 28 -10.08 -4.88 8.27
CA GLU A 28 -11.36 -4.23 7.99
C GLU A 28 -11.70 -4.35 6.51
N VAL A 29 -13.01 -4.27 6.20
CA VAL A 29 -13.50 -4.29 4.82
C VAL A 29 -13.01 -3.05 4.08
N THR A 30 -12.44 -3.25 2.89
CA THR A 30 -11.90 -2.18 2.05
C THR A 30 -12.15 -2.46 0.58
N LEU A 31 -12.24 -1.41 -0.23
CA LEU A 31 -12.39 -1.56 -1.68
C LEU A 31 -11.01 -1.69 -2.33
N PRO A 32 -10.77 -2.70 -3.18
CA PRO A 32 -9.52 -2.80 -3.92
C PRO A 32 -9.49 -1.72 -5.00
N ARG A 33 -8.37 -1.01 -5.09
CA ARG A 33 -8.22 0.14 -5.98
C ARG A 33 -8.46 -0.17 -7.46
N GLU A 34 -7.89 -1.26 -7.96
CA GLU A 34 -7.90 -1.58 -9.40
C GLU A 34 -9.10 -2.44 -9.81
N TRP A 35 -9.80 -3.06 -8.84
CA TRP A 35 -10.72 -4.18 -9.08
C TRP A 35 -12.08 -4.01 -8.40
N GLY A 36 -12.35 -2.80 -7.92
CA GLY A 36 -13.54 -2.46 -7.13
C GLY A 36 -14.86 -2.76 -7.83
N ASP A 37 -14.88 -2.84 -9.16
CA ASP A 37 -16.10 -3.14 -9.93
C ASP A 37 -16.48 -4.62 -9.92
N TRP A 38 -15.54 -5.51 -9.61
CA TRP A 38 -15.74 -6.96 -9.74
C TRP A 38 -15.35 -7.78 -8.51
N ALA A 39 -14.43 -7.28 -7.68
CA ALA A 39 -14.08 -7.88 -6.39
C ALA A 39 -14.31 -6.88 -5.26
N THR A 40 -15.55 -6.73 -4.82
CA THR A 40 -15.92 -5.81 -3.72
C THR A 40 -15.73 -6.39 -2.33
N ARG A 41 -15.44 -7.70 -2.22
CA ARG A 41 -15.28 -8.42 -0.96
C ARG A 41 -13.80 -8.58 -0.60
N ALA A 42 -13.13 -7.47 -0.30
CA ALA A 42 -11.77 -7.48 0.23
C ALA A 42 -11.76 -6.96 1.67
N ALA A 43 -10.89 -7.55 2.50
CA ALA A 43 -10.57 -7.04 3.82
C ALA A 43 -9.06 -7.07 4.01
N MET A 44 -8.50 -6.00 4.60
CA MET A 44 -7.05 -5.86 4.75
C MET A 44 -6.74 -5.01 5.98
N PRO A 45 -5.76 -5.40 6.82
CA PRO A 45 -5.32 -4.57 7.92
C PRO A 45 -4.40 -3.45 7.45
N SER A 46 -4.35 -2.34 8.19
CA SER A 46 -3.25 -1.38 8.02
C SER A 46 -1.92 -2.03 8.44
N LEU A 47 -0.87 -1.84 7.63
CA LEU A 47 0.46 -2.42 7.89
C LEU A 47 1.50 -1.32 8.12
N ARG A 48 2.36 -1.50 9.12
CA ARG A 48 3.55 -0.68 9.31
C ARG A 48 4.78 -1.38 8.76
N ILE A 49 5.34 -0.83 7.70
CA ILE A 49 6.54 -1.36 7.03
C ILE A 49 7.66 -0.34 7.23
N PRO A 50 8.75 -0.69 7.95
CA PRO A 50 9.92 0.17 8.07
C PRO A 50 10.63 0.27 6.72
N ASP A 51 11.35 1.37 6.53
CA ASP A 51 12.20 1.60 5.34
C ASP A 51 11.44 1.43 4.02
N PHE A 52 10.16 1.81 4.01
CA PHE A 52 9.33 1.78 2.80
C PHE A 52 9.80 2.86 1.81
N HIS A 53 10.30 2.45 0.65
CA HIS A 53 10.76 3.37 -0.36
C HIS A 53 9.62 3.81 -1.28
N MET A 54 9.24 5.08 -1.17
CA MET A 54 8.35 5.74 -2.12
C MET A 54 9.11 6.06 -3.41
N SER A 55 9.41 5.01 -4.18
CA SER A 55 10.29 5.10 -5.35
C SER A 55 9.58 5.68 -6.58
N SER A 56 10.36 6.49 -7.31
CA SER A 56 10.08 7.25 -8.55
C SER A 56 8.73 7.95 -8.65
N VAL A 57 8.80 9.28 -8.83
CA VAL A 57 7.65 10.11 -9.22
C VAL A 57 6.99 9.50 -10.45
N SER A 58 5.79 8.98 -10.29
CA SER A 58 4.96 8.61 -11.44
C SER A 58 4.30 9.89 -11.93
N GLN A 59 4.79 10.45 -13.03
CA GLN A 59 3.99 11.40 -13.81
C GLN A 59 2.74 10.64 -14.27
N ALA A 60 1.60 10.87 -13.63
CA ALA A 60 0.33 10.36 -14.14
C ALA A 60 0.13 11.00 -15.52
N GLN A 61 -0.02 10.16 -16.55
CA GLN A 61 -0.41 10.60 -17.88
C GLN A 61 -1.92 10.76 -17.95
#